data_AF-A0A0Q4EVN6-F1
#
_entry.id   AF-A0A0Q4EVN6-F1
#
_cell.length_a   1.000
_cell.length_b   1.000
_cell.length_c   1.000
_cell.angle_alpha   90.00
_cell.angle_beta   90.00
_cell.angle_gamma   90.00
#
_symmetry.space_group_name_H-M   'P 1'
#
loop_
_entity.id
_entity.type
_entity.pdbx_description
1 polymer ?
#
loop_
_entity_poly.entity_id
_entity_poly.type
_entity_poly.pdbx_seq_one_letter_code
_entity_poly.pdbx_strand_id
1 'polypeptide(L)'
;MEAGGTPAQSNGGTSVSYLRTDTSYDGLGLNKFNGFALTPNDLIDNQTQFKITVLCAFPIDSWTGNRNNKGCGDYLENNNTLGVTEDYCQKLSVSNAKAWLDHFHRQPTNPGLKSHKFECGFDTTADYFGTYNKADAFNTFVEARKLLASDPADKVDAQITQTELRLLTWPDNKYWNRDWNAPRPQFDAPLDPSLEVKKTYKQLPIMAFVYVSNVGVIHSDDRVFRARDLAQDDQSRWLKQGNTWKPVIHMELPRNTGEDAIFTYIKNDQAADALEPVDQRSCEKYIEKVEWTDNYQEPVLGTISSLKVTPTDCGRKAGVGKTDVVYAELANLAANDMSKEWNFDHLGSSMRRQLACHLDSPDIAQNKPTWSLEPRRPYVAHDVIMKLQGDNKCNPNSKNT
;
A
#
# COMPACT_ATOMS: atom_id res chain seq x y z
N MET A 1 6.51 4.60 -11.14
CA MET A 1 7.07 5.84 -10.56
C MET A 1 8.57 5.68 -10.46
N GLU A 2 9.35 6.60 -10.99
CA GLU A 2 10.76 6.68 -10.62
C GLU A 2 10.83 7.22 -9.19
N ALA A 3 11.57 6.57 -8.32
CA ALA A 3 11.80 7.06 -6.97
C ALA A 3 12.52 8.43 -7.04
N GLY A 4 11.75 9.54 -7.02
CA GLY A 4 12.32 10.89 -7.03
C GLY A 4 11.50 12.03 -7.67
N GLY A 5 10.16 12.01 -7.65
CA GLY A 5 9.39 13.19 -8.05
C GLY A 5 9.49 14.31 -6.99
N THR A 6 10.05 15.48 -7.35
CA THR A 6 10.11 16.63 -6.42
C THR A 6 8.73 17.28 -6.23
N PRO A 7 8.42 17.89 -5.07
CA PRO A 7 7.18 18.64 -4.85
C PRO A 7 6.91 19.73 -5.89
N ALA A 8 7.96 20.36 -6.43
CA ALA A 8 7.86 21.40 -7.46
C ALA A 8 7.49 20.82 -8.84
N GLN A 9 7.93 19.60 -9.16
CA GLN A 9 7.54 18.90 -10.39
C GLN A 9 6.21 18.17 -10.27
N SER A 10 5.74 17.97 -9.04
CA SER A 10 4.54 17.22 -8.71
C SER A 10 3.36 18.14 -8.36
N ASN A 11 3.51 19.46 -8.44
CA ASN A 11 2.54 20.43 -7.91
C ASN A 11 2.15 20.16 -6.43
N GLY A 12 3.00 19.46 -5.66
CA GLY A 12 2.74 19.04 -4.28
C GLY A 12 1.98 17.72 -4.13
N GLY A 13 1.71 16.98 -5.21
CA GLY A 13 1.09 15.65 -5.16
C GLY A 13 1.76 14.63 -6.08
N THR A 14 1.87 13.38 -5.67
CA THR A 14 2.48 12.30 -6.44
C THR A 14 1.42 11.30 -6.90
N SER A 15 1.32 11.04 -8.20
CA SER A 15 0.42 10.03 -8.76
C SER A 15 0.94 8.62 -8.55
N VAL A 16 0.06 7.74 -8.09
CA VAL A 16 0.35 6.31 -7.93
C VAL A 16 -0.80 5.50 -8.51
N SER A 17 -0.47 4.33 -9.07
CA SER A 17 -1.48 3.36 -9.46
C SER A 17 -1.99 2.61 -8.22
N TYR A 18 -3.30 2.47 -8.08
CA TYR A 18 -3.91 1.62 -7.05
C TYR A 18 -4.44 0.33 -7.69
N LEU A 19 -3.61 -0.71 -7.63
CA LEU A 19 -3.92 -2.02 -8.19
C LEU A 19 -4.78 -2.83 -7.21
N ARG A 20 -5.72 -3.62 -7.74
CA ARG A 20 -6.80 -4.29 -7.00
C ARG A 20 -7.23 -5.54 -7.78
N THR A 21 -7.76 -6.54 -7.10
CA THR A 21 -8.14 -7.85 -7.69
C THR A 21 -9.48 -7.82 -8.41
N ASP A 22 -10.34 -6.84 -8.10
CA ASP A 22 -11.67 -6.67 -8.66
C ASP A 22 -11.68 -5.89 -9.99
N THR A 23 -10.52 -5.53 -10.55
CA THR A 23 -10.42 -4.91 -11.88
C THR A 23 -9.14 -5.35 -12.60
N SER A 24 -9.21 -5.43 -13.93
CA SER A 24 -8.05 -5.79 -14.77
C SER A 24 -7.22 -4.55 -15.12
N TYR A 25 -5.92 -4.76 -15.31
CA TYR A 25 -4.97 -3.74 -15.77
C TYR A 25 -3.99 -4.34 -16.78
N ASP A 26 -3.84 -3.70 -17.94
CA ASP A 26 -2.88 -4.14 -18.96
C ASP A 26 -1.43 -3.65 -18.71
N GLY A 27 -1.22 -2.83 -17.67
CA GLY A 27 0.08 -2.29 -17.32
C GLY A 27 0.04 -1.25 -16.20
N LEU A 28 1.21 -0.67 -15.90
CA LEU A 28 1.30 0.48 -14.99
C LEU A 28 1.15 1.78 -15.77
N GLY A 29 0.74 2.85 -15.08
CA GLY A 29 0.53 4.15 -15.70
C GLY A 29 1.74 4.69 -16.45
N LEU A 30 1.47 5.43 -17.53
CA LEU A 30 2.45 5.94 -18.48
C LEU A 30 3.31 4.86 -19.16
N ASN A 31 2.75 3.65 -19.35
CA ASN A 31 3.46 2.49 -19.91
C ASN A 31 4.78 2.22 -19.17
N LYS A 32 4.79 2.44 -17.85
CA LYS A 32 5.95 2.12 -17.02
C LYS A 32 5.96 0.63 -16.72
N PHE A 33 7.15 0.08 -16.54
CA PHE A 33 7.35 -1.35 -16.28
C PHE A 33 8.07 -1.63 -14.95
N ASN A 34 8.43 -0.58 -14.20
CA ASN A 34 9.00 -0.68 -12.85
C ASN A 34 8.47 0.45 -11.93
N GLY A 35 8.70 0.25 -10.63
CA GLY A 35 8.39 1.22 -9.59
C GLY A 35 8.65 0.65 -8.21
N PHE A 36 7.85 1.07 -7.23
CA PHE A 36 7.89 0.53 -5.88
C PHE A 36 6.48 0.39 -5.31
N ALA A 37 6.30 -0.59 -4.42
CA ALA A 37 5.11 -0.77 -3.61
C ALA A 37 5.28 -0.07 -2.26
N LEU A 38 4.21 0.54 -1.75
CA LEU A 38 4.19 1.21 -0.45
C LEU A 38 3.66 0.28 0.64
N THR A 39 4.24 0.35 1.82
CA THR A 39 3.75 -0.32 3.02
C THR A 39 2.49 0.40 3.51
N PRO A 40 1.40 -0.35 3.81
CA PRO A 40 0.20 0.22 4.43
C PRO A 40 0.53 0.98 5.72
N ASN A 41 -0.14 2.11 5.97
CA ASN A 41 0.11 2.96 7.13
C ASN A 41 -0.03 2.27 8.50
N ASP A 42 -0.78 1.18 8.57
CA ASP A 42 -0.95 0.38 9.79
C ASP A 42 0.22 -0.59 10.06
N LEU A 43 1.09 -0.77 9.06
CA LEU A 43 2.23 -1.69 9.07
C LEU A 43 3.59 -0.97 9.07
N ILE A 44 3.62 0.36 9.00
CA ILE A 44 4.88 1.11 9.03
C ILE A 44 5.47 1.18 10.44
N ASP A 45 6.79 1.27 10.53
CA ASP A 45 7.46 1.67 11.77
C ASP A 45 7.42 3.20 11.89
N ASN A 46 6.56 3.72 12.77
CA ASN A 46 6.40 5.16 12.98
C ASN A 46 7.65 5.85 13.57
N GLN A 47 8.66 5.11 14.03
CA GLN A 47 9.94 5.69 14.46
C GLN A 47 10.84 6.01 13.26
N THR A 48 10.84 5.14 12.25
CA THR A 48 11.76 5.21 11.10
C THR A 48 11.10 5.60 9.78
N GLN A 49 9.77 5.56 9.70
CA GLN A 49 8.98 5.82 8.49
C GLN A 49 7.85 6.83 8.74
N PHE A 50 7.40 7.49 7.67
CA PHE A 50 6.27 8.42 7.70
C PHE A 50 5.02 7.80 7.09
N LYS A 51 3.84 8.23 7.56
CA LYS A 51 2.55 7.84 6.98
C LYS A 51 2.35 8.53 5.64
N ILE A 52 1.85 7.79 4.68
CA ILE A 52 1.41 8.32 3.39
C ILE A 52 0.03 8.94 3.54
N THR A 53 -0.16 10.13 2.97
CA THR A 53 -1.46 10.77 2.86
C THR A 53 -1.96 10.62 1.43
N VAL A 54 -3.05 9.88 1.24
CA VAL A 54 -3.83 9.96 0.01
C VAL A 54 -4.61 11.28 0.10
N LEU A 55 -4.42 12.17 -0.89
CA LEU A 55 -5.14 13.44 -0.97
C LEU A 55 -6.50 13.20 -1.64
N CYS A 56 -6.47 12.58 -2.82
CA CYS A 56 -7.66 12.22 -3.56
C CYS A 56 -7.49 10.93 -4.35
N ALA A 57 -8.63 10.36 -4.74
CA ALA A 57 -8.72 9.13 -5.50
C ALA A 57 -9.57 9.34 -6.77
N PHE A 58 -9.03 8.95 -7.92
CA PHE A 58 -9.67 9.04 -9.23
C PHE A 58 -9.90 7.64 -9.78
N PRO A 59 -11.15 7.26 -10.15
CA PRO A 59 -11.43 5.93 -10.67
C PRO A 59 -10.58 5.55 -11.89
N ILE A 60 -10.17 6.51 -12.72
CA ILE A 60 -9.27 6.33 -13.86
C ILE A 60 -8.21 7.45 -13.90
N ASP A 61 -7.21 7.37 -14.79
CA ASP A 61 -6.17 8.40 -14.93
C ASP A 61 -6.79 9.78 -15.19
N SER A 62 -6.32 10.79 -14.46
CA SER A 62 -6.96 12.10 -14.41
C SER A 62 -6.06 13.25 -14.82
N TRP A 63 -4.91 12.98 -15.44
CA TRP A 63 -3.95 14.01 -15.85
C TRP A 63 -3.57 14.95 -14.70
N THR A 64 -3.40 14.39 -13.50
CA THR A 64 -3.26 15.17 -12.26
C THR A 64 -2.05 16.10 -12.21
N GLY A 65 -1.08 15.93 -13.12
CA GLY A 65 0.03 16.88 -13.33
C GLY A 65 -0.42 18.26 -13.83
N ASN A 66 -1.58 18.35 -14.46
CA ASN A 66 -2.16 19.60 -14.99
C ASN A 66 -3.31 20.13 -14.13
N ARG A 67 -3.58 19.52 -12.97
CA ARG A 67 -4.63 19.94 -12.05
C ARG A 67 -4.09 20.85 -10.95
N ASN A 68 -4.91 21.81 -10.50
CA ASN A 68 -4.60 22.62 -9.33
C ASN A 68 -4.80 21.81 -8.02
N ASN A 69 -4.64 22.47 -6.86
CA ASN A 69 -4.86 21.85 -5.55
C ASN A 69 -4.11 20.51 -5.37
N LYS A 70 -2.79 20.53 -5.63
CA LYS A 70 -1.91 19.35 -5.57
C LYS A 70 -2.31 18.20 -6.50
N GLY A 71 -3.02 18.52 -7.58
CA GLY A 71 -3.50 17.56 -8.56
C GLY A 71 -4.90 17.01 -8.27
N CYS A 72 -5.60 17.53 -7.26
CA CYS A 72 -6.92 17.06 -6.86
C CYS A 72 -8.08 17.96 -7.28
N GLY A 73 -7.81 19.15 -7.81
CA GLY A 73 -8.84 20.10 -8.22
C GLY A 73 -8.98 20.21 -9.73
N ASP A 74 -9.24 21.44 -10.18
CA ASP A 74 -9.58 21.79 -11.55
C ASP A 74 -8.44 21.49 -12.53
N TYR A 75 -8.78 20.95 -13.70
CA TYR A 75 -7.80 20.73 -14.77
C TYR A 75 -7.52 22.03 -15.53
N LEU A 76 -6.24 22.33 -15.74
CA LEU A 76 -5.78 23.55 -16.41
C LEU A 76 -5.07 23.21 -17.73
N GLU A 77 -5.64 23.68 -18.85
CA GLU A 77 -5.00 23.63 -20.17
C GLU A 77 -4.36 24.98 -20.48
N ASN A 78 -3.02 25.02 -20.54
CA ASN A 78 -2.27 26.27 -20.73
C ASN A 78 -2.68 27.35 -19.70
N ASN A 79 -2.83 26.96 -18.43
CA ASN A 79 -3.31 27.79 -17.32
C ASN A 79 -4.76 28.30 -17.43
N ASN A 80 -5.57 27.78 -18.35
CA ASN A 80 -6.99 28.11 -18.47
C ASN A 80 -7.87 26.92 -18.07
N THR A 81 -9.00 27.22 -17.40
CA THR A 81 -10.05 26.24 -17.13
C THR A 81 -10.69 25.79 -18.44
N LEU A 82 -11.20 24.56 -18.52
CA LEU A 82 -11.92 24.06 -19.71
C LEU A 82 -13.36 24.59 -19.85
N GLY A 83 -13.72 25.65 -19.11
CA GLY A 83 -15.05 26.25 -19.08
C GLY A 83 -16.02 25.61 -18.07
N VAL A 84 -15.61 24.53 -17.41
CA VAL A 84 -16.22 24.01 -16.19
C VAL A 84 -15.11 23.80 -15.17
N THR A 85 -15.38 24.10 -13.90
CA THR A 85 -14.43 23.86 -12.82
C THR A 85 -14.68 22.49 -12.22
N GLU A 86 -13.67 21.62 -12.28
CA GLU A 86 -13.63 20.42 -11.46
C GLU A 86 -13.18 20.76 -10.03
N ASP A 87 -13.77 20.09 -9.05
CA ASP A 87 -13.33 20.09 -7.65
C ASP A 87 -13.55 18.68 -7.10
N TYR A 88 -13.33 18.47 -5.80
CA TYR A 88 -13.65 17.21 -5.16
C TYR A 88 -15.11 16.80 -5.42
N CYS A 89 -15.33 15.52 -5.74
CA CYS A 89 -16.66 14.99 -6.05
C CYS A 89 -17.72 15.39 -5.00
N GLN A 90 -17.33 15.37 -3.73
CA GLN A 90 -18.16 15.75 -2.60
C GLN A 90 -18.69 17.19 -2.69
N LYS A 91 -17.88 18.14 -3.16
CA LYS A 91 -18.29 19.55 -3.35
C LYS A 91 -19.19 19.73 -4.56
N LEU A 92 -19.13 18.81 -5.52
CA LEU A 92 -19.99 18.77 -6.70
C LEU A 92 -21.28 17.97 -6.48
N SER A 93 -21.59 17.60 -5.23
CA SER A 93 -22.72 16.73 -4.87
C SER A 93 -22.68 15.34 -5.53
N VAL A 94 -21.48 14.88 -5.91
CA VAL A 94 -21.23 13.53 -6.42
C VAL A 94 -20.81 12.64 -5.24
N SER A 95 -21.72 11.77 -4.80
CA SER A 95 -21.57 10.97 -3.57
C SER A 95 -21.75 9.47 -3.78
N ASN A 96 -21.96 9.01 -5.01
CA ASN A 96 -22.09 7.59 -5.34
C ASN A 96 -21.52 7.28 -6.74
N ALA A 97 -21.26 5.99 -6.99
CA ALA A 97 -20.63 5.52 -8.22
C ALA A 97 -21.39 5.90 -9.51
N LYS A 98 -22.73 5.81 -9.49
CA LYS A 98 -23.56 6.14 -10.65
C LYS A 98 -23.52 7.64 -10.96
N ALA A 99 -23.60 8.49 -9.94
CA ALA A 99 -23.47 9.93 -10.09
C ALA A 99 -22.09 10.33 -10.61
N TRP A 100 -21.03 9.61 -10.20
CA TRP A 100 -19.70 9.82 -10.75
C TRP A 100 -19.61 9.44 -12.22
N LEU A 101 -20.17 8.29 -12.64
CA LEU A 101 -20.18 7.89 -14.05
C LEU A 101 -20.97 8.88 -14.92
N ASP A 102 -22.13 9.35 -14.43
CA ASP A 102 -22.91 10.40 -15.12
C ASP A 102 -22.12 11.70 -15.24
N HIS A 103 -21.33 12.05 -14.21
CA HIS A 103 -20.41 13.18 -14.25
C HIS A 103 -19.26 12.96 -15.25
N PHE A 104 -18.70 11.75 -15.32
CA PHE A 104 -17.64 11.38 -16.25
C PHE A 104 -18.12 11.49 -17.72
N HIS A 105 -19.35 11.06 -17.99
CA HIS A 105 -19.97 11.10 -19.32
C HIS A 105 -20.53 12.46 -19.75
N ARG A 106 -20.49 13.49 -18.90
CA ARG A 106 -21.10 14.80 -19.19
C ARG A 106 -20.48 15.55 -20.37
N GLN A 107 -19.40 15.03 -20.97
CA GLN A 107 -18.68 15.62 -22.10
C GLN A 107 -18.93 14.86 -23.41
N PRO A 108 -20.07 15.09 -24.08
CA PRO A 108 -20.52 14.27 -25.23
C PRO A 108 -19.74 14.52 -26.53
N THR A 109 -18.84 15.52 -26.56
CA THR A 109 -18.17 15.94 -27.81
C THR A 109 -16.81 15.28 -28.04
N ASN A 110 -16.17 14.68 -27.02
CA ASN A 110 -14.92 13.93 -27.18
C ASN A 110 -14.69 12.94 -26.01
N PRO A 111 -15.46 11.84 -25.93
CA PRO A 111 -15.72 11.09 -24.69
C PRO A 111 -14.53 10.29 -24.12
N GLY A 112 -13.39 10.20 -24.81
CA GLY A 112 -12.17 9.60 -24.26
C GLY A 112 -11.32 10.62 -23.50
N LEU A 113 -10.45 11.34 -24.23
CA LEU A 113 -9.45 12.25 -23.64
C LEU A 113 -10.03 13.40 -22.81
N LYS A 114 -11.26 13.86 -23.08
CA LYS A 114 -11.86 14.91 -22.25
C LYS A 114 -12.35 14.33 -20.93
N SER A 115 -13.00 13.17 -20.89
CA SER A 115 -13.58 12.64 -19.66
C SER A 115 -12.54 12.50 -18.53
N HIS A 116 -11.32 12.04 -18.82
CA HIS A 116 -10.18 12.04 -17.89
C HIS A 116 -9.85 13.43 -17.29
N LYS A 117 -9.93 14.49 -18.11
CA LYS A 117 -9.65 15.87 -17.68
C LYS A 117 -10.81 16.48 -16.89
N PHE A 118 -12.04 16.03 -17.13
CA PHE A 118 -13.28 16.60 -16.58
C PHE A 118 -13.85 15.82 -15.39
N GLU A 119 -13.28 14.67 -15.04
CA GLU A 119 -13.72 13.90 -13.88
C GLU A 119 -13.41 14.65 -12.57
N CYS A 120 -14.22 14.39 -11.55
CA CYS A 120 -13.93 14.79 -10.19
C CYS A 120 -13.13 13.69 -9.46
N GLY A 121 -12.26 14.10 -8.55
CA GLY A 121 -11.57 13.18 -7.63
C GLY A 121 -12.28 13.13 -6.28
N PHE A 122 -12.30 11.96 -5.64
CA PHE A 122 -12.85 11.82 -4.29
C PHE A 122 -11.83 12.32 -3.26
N ASP A 123 -12.20 13.31 -2.44
CA ASP A 123 -11.37 13.73 -1.31
C ASP A 123 -11.29 12.63 -0.26
N THR A 124 -10.08 12.28 0.17
CA THR A 124 -9.84 11.22 1.16
C THR A 124 -9.26 11.76 2.46
N THR A 125 -9.23 13.10 2.60
CA THR A 125 -8.63 13.80 3.74
C THR A 125 -9.65 14.46 4.65
N ALA A 126 -10.85 14.75 4.15
CA ALA A 126 -11.88 15.49 4.89
C ALA A 126 -13.25 14.81 4.83
N ASP A 127 -14.05 15.08 5.88
CA ASP A 127 -15.45 14.67 5.95
C ASP A 127 -16.32 15.87 5.54
N TYR A 128 -17.31 15.66 4.66
CA TYR A 128 -17.98 16.76 3.96
C TYR A 128 -19.43 17.01 4.38
N PHE A 129 -20.27 15.96 4.42
CA PHE A 129 -21.71 16.13 4.65
C PHE A 129 -22.33 14.98 5.42
N GLY A 130 -23.12 15.32 6.44
CA GLY A 130 -23.91 14.36 7.21
C GLY A 130 -23.08 13.17 7.69
N THR A 131 -23.49 11.96 7.31
CA THR A 131 -22.80 10.71 7.63
C THR A 131 -21.74 10.30 6.61
N TYR A 132 -21.63 11.00 5.47
CA TYR A 132 -20.68 10.68 4.40
C TYR A 132 -19.30 11.25 4.71
N ASN A 133 -18.37 10.35 5.00
CA ASN A 133 -17.02 10.67 5.45
C ASN A 133 -15.97 10.27 4.40
N LYS A 134 -14.70 10.54 4.67
CA LYS A 134 -13.56 10.17 3.81
C LYS A 134 -13.47 8.68 3.47
N ALA A 135 -13.93 7.78 4.34
CA ALA A 135 -13.96 6.34 4.06
C ALA A 135 -15.08 6.00 3.06
N ASP A 136 -16.25 6.63 3.19
CA ASP A 136 -17.32 6.50 2.20
C ASP A 136 -16.89 7.04 0.84
N ALA A 137 -16.12 8.13 0.82
CA ALA A 137 -15.52 8.68 -0.39
C ALA A 137 -14.56 7.69 -1.06
N PHE A 138 -13.65 7.09 -0.30
CA PHE A 138 -12.74 6.06 -0.81
C PHE A 138 -13.51 4.83 -1.31
N ASN A 139 -14.53 4.39 -0.60
CA ASN A 139 -15.39 3.29 -1.06
C ASN A 139 -16.18 3.65 -2.32
N THR A 140 -16.65 4.89 -2.43
CA THR A 140 -17.34 5.35 -3.64
C THR A 140 -16.42 5.35 -4.85
N PHE A 141 -15.17 5.79 -4.68
CA PHE A 141 -14.11 5.67 -5.68
C PHE A 141 -13.92 4.21 -6.13
N VAL A 142 -13.89 3.26 -5.18
CA VAL A 142 -13.78 1.82 -5.46
C VAL A 142 -14.95 1.33 -6.32
N GLU A 143 -16.17 1.69 -5.95
CA GLU A 143 -17.38 1.28 -6.67
C GLU A 143 -17.52 1.97 -8.03
N ALA A 144 -17.12 3.24 -8.14
CA ALA A 144 -17.09 3.97 -9.41
C ALA A 144 -16.17 3.31 -10.44
N ARG A 145 -14.99 2.85 -9.99
CA ARG A 145 -14.07 2.08 -10.85
C ARG A 145 -14.68 0.74 -11.29
N LYS A 146 -15.33 0.00 -10.40
CA LYS A 146 -16.02 -1.25 -10.78
C LYS A 146 -17.09 -0.99 -11.83
N LEU A 147 -17.89 0.05 -11.63
CA LEU A 147 -18.94 0.44 -12.56
C LEU A 147 -18.35 0.80 -13.93
N LEU A 148 -17.31 1.64 -13.98
CA LEU A 148 -16.59 2.00 -15.21
C LEU A 148 -16.04 0.78 -15.95
N ALA A 149 -15.42 -0.17 -15.24
CA ALA A 149 -14.89 -1.39 -15.82
C ALA A 149 -15.96 -2.34 -16.39
N SER A 150 -17.22 -2.20 -15.94
CA SER A 150 -18.37 -2.93 -16.45
C SER A 150 -19.15 -2.18 -17.54
N ASP A 151 -18.87 -0.88 -17.72
CA ASP A 151 -19.60 -0.04 -18.66
C ASP A 151 -19.22 -0.40 -20.12
N PRO A 152 -20.19 -0.66 -21.02
CA PRO A 152 -19.90 -1.02 -22.40
C PRO A 152 -19.09 0.03 -23.19
N ALA A 153 -19.23 1.31 -22.86
CA ALA A 153 -18.53 2.40 -23.52
C ALA A 153 -17.10 2.57 -22.99
N ASP A 154 -16.87 2.34 -21.70
CA ASP A 154 -15.57 2.66 -21.06
C ASP A 154 -14.72 1.44 -20.68
N LYS A 155 -15.25 0.21 -20.68
CA LYS A 155 -14.53 -0.98 -20.19
C LYS A 155 -13.13 -1.18 -20.79
N VAL A 156 -12.94 -0.78 -22.05
CA VAL A 156 -11.64 -0.90 -22.73
C VAL A 156 -10.66 0.13 -22.17
N ASP A 157 -11.10 1.38 -22.03
CA ASP A 157 -10.28 2.44 -21.42
C ASP A 157 -9.99 2.12 -19.95
N ALA A 158 -10.99 1.63 -19.22
CA ALA A 158 -10.79 1.13 -17.88
C ALA A 158 -9.68 0.06 -17.85
N GLN A 159 -9.68 -0.93 -18.74
CA GLN A 159 -8.66 -1.98 -18.74
C GLN A 159 -7.24 -1.47 -19.04
N ILE A 160 -7.08 -0.54 -19.98
CA ILE A 160 -5.76 -0.05 -20.42
C ILE A 160 -5.25 1.13 -19.58
N THR A 161 -6.11 1.73 -18.76
CA THR A 161 -5.80 2.91 -17.95
C THR A 161 -5.96 2.61 -16.46
N GLN A 162 -4.90 2.92 -15.71
CA GLN A 162 -4.81 2.67 -14.28
C GLN A 162 -5.82 3.49 -13.46
N THR A 163 -6.17 2.93 -12.31
CA THR A 163 -6.82 3.67 -11.22
C THR A 163 -5.78 4.55 -10.54
N GLU A 164 -6.06 5.85 -10.37
CA GLU A 164 -5.08 6.82 -9.89
C GLU A 164 -5.38 7.29 -8.47
N LEU A 165 -4.38 7.19 -7.58
CA LEU A 165 -4.39 7.91 -6.31
C LEU A 165 -3.38 9.05 -6.38
N ARG A 166 -3.75 10.19 -5.81
CA ARG A 166 -2.87 11.33 -5.64
C ARG A 166 -2.40 11.39 -4.20
N LEU A 167 -1.13 11.09 -3.96
CA LEU A 167 -0.54 11.16 -2.63
C LEU A 167 0.00 12.57 -2.37
N LEU A 168 0.02 13.00 -1.12
CA LEU A 168 0.82 14.16 -0.73
C LEU A 168 2.28 13.85 -1.03
N THR A 169 2.93 14.68 -1.85
CA THR A 169 4.35 14.48 -2.11
C THR A 169 5.11 14.62 -0.80
N TRP A 170 5.88 13.59 -0.49
CA TRP A 170 6.65 13.51 0.73
C TRP A 170 7.66 14.66 0.81
N PRO A 171 7.97 15.16 2.02
CA PRO A 171 8.98 16.20 2.21
C PRO A 171 10.34 15.69 1.72
N ASP A 172 11.13 16.59 1.13
CA ASP A 172 12.48 16.27 0.63
C ASP A 172 13.32 15.64 1.75
N ASN A 173 13.90 14.46 1.47
CA ASN A 173 14.82 13.80 2.38
C ASN A 173 16.24 14.41 2.24
N LYS A 174 17.17 13.99 3.10
CA LYS A 174 18.50 14.60 3.35
C LYS A 174 19.40 14.85 2.12
N TYR A 175 19.05 14.38 0.91
CA TYR A 175 19.94 14.35 -0.26
C TYR A 175 19.36 14.91 -1.58
N TRP A 176 18.22 15.60 -1.57
CA TRP A 176 17.64 16.14 -2.80
C TRP A 176 17.34 17.63 -2.70
N ASN A 177 18.30 18.46 -3.13
CA ASN A 177 18.04 19.86 -3.49
C ASN A 177 18.62 20.12 -4.89
N ARG A 178 17.77 20.47 -5.87
CA ARG A 178 18.19 20.95 -7.18
C ARG A 178 17.73 22.40 -7.34
N ASP A 179 18.69 23.30 -7.52
CA ASP A 179 18.43 24.61 -8.12
C ASP A 179 18.39 24.44 -9.64
N TRP A 180 17.25 24.80 -10.24
CA TRP A 180 16.97 24.59 -11.66
C TRP A 180 17.55 25.67 -12.56
N ASN A 181 18.15 26.72 -11.99
CA ASN A 181 18.70 27.85 -12.73
C ASN A 181 20.24 27.94 -12.74
N ALA A 182 20.95 27.02 -12.08
CA ALA A 182 22.41 27.09 -11.93
C ALA A 182 23.18 26.12 -12.87
N PRO A 183 24.26 26.55 -13.56
CA PRO A 183 25.18 25.67 -14.28
C PRO A 183 26.24 25.06 -13.33
N ARG A 184 26.42 23.74 -13.38
CA ARG A 184 27.26 22.94 -12.45
C ARG A 184 28.77 23.18 -12.57
N PRO A 185 29.51 23.10 -11.45
CA PRO A 185 30.60 22.15 -11.25
C PRO A 185 30.07 20.90 -10.54
N GLN A 186 30.80 19.79 -10.63
CA GLN A 186 30.45 18.45 -10.12
C GLN A 186 29.93 18.45 -8.68
N PHE A 187 29.07 17.46 -8.39
CA PHE A 187 28.53 17.04 -7.09
C PHE A 187 29.34 17.51 -5.86
N ASP A 188 28.62 17.93 -4.82
CA ASP A 188 29.05 18.10 -3.41
C ASP A 188 28.94 19.54 -2.88
N ALA A 189 27.88 19.82 -2.13
CA ALA A 189 27.95 20.77 -1.02
C ALA A 189 27.06 20.26 0.13
N PRO A 190 27.62 19.94 1.32
CA PRO A 190 26.84 19.53 2.49
C PRO A 190 26.01 20.69 3.07
N LEU A 191 24.90 20.36 3.74
CA LEU A 191 24.14 21.30 4.57
C LEU A 191 24.86 21.59 5.91
N ASP A 192 24.51 22.72 6.54
CA ASP A 192 25.02 23.15 7.85
C ASP A 192 24.78 22.06 8.93
N PRO A 193 25.85 21.52 9.56
CA PRO A 193 25.76 20.47 10.58
C PRO A 193 24.90 20.83 11.80
N SER A 194 24.76 22.11 12.13
CA SER A 194 23.99 22.57 13.28
C SER A 194 22.47 22.39 13.11
N LEU A 195 22.00 22.30 11.86
CA LEU A 195 20.60 22.04 11.49
C LEU A 195 20.25 20.55 11.44
N GLU A 196 21.25 19.65 11.43
CA GLU A 196 21.06 18.20 11.41
C GLU A 196 20.76 17.60 12.79
N VAL A 197 21.32 18.19 13.86
CA VAL A 197 21.34 17.59 15.22
C VAL A 197 19.94 17.40 15.84
N LYS A 198 18.89 17.99 15.25
CA LYS A 198 17.50 17.92 15.75
C LYS A 198 16.50 17.27 14.80
N LYS A 199 16.91 16.72 13.66
CA LYS A 199 15.98 16.10 12.69
C LYS A 199 16.02 14.57 12.74
N THR A 200 14.90 13.95 13.08
CA THR A 200 14.65 12.54 12.82
C THR A 200 14.26 12.38 11.35
N TYR A 201 15.15 11.83 10.53
CA TYR A 201 14.85 11.54 9.14
C TYR A 201 14.02 10.26 9.04
N LYS A 202 12.83 10.37 8.44
CA LYS A 202 11.96 9.23 8.18
C LYS A 202 12.04 8.80 6.73
N GLN A 203 12.10 7.49 6.51
CA GLN A 203 12.14 6.88 5.18
C GLN A 203 10.73 6.87 4.56
N LEU A 204 10.65 6.99 3.23
CA LEU A 204 9.43 6.61 2.50
C LEU A 204 9.11 5.16 2.84
N PRO A 205 7.86 4.80 3.17
CA PRO A 205 7.52 3.44 3.54
C PRO A 205 7.44 2.55 2.30
N ILE A 206 8.57 2.35 1.62
CA ILE A 206 8.69 1.37 0.55
C ILE A 206 8.66 -0.03 1.18
N MET A 207 7.82 -0.89 0.61
CA MET A 207 7.78 -2.31 0.90
C MET A 207 8.77 -3.07 0.02
N ALA A 208 8.74 -2.81 -1.28
CA ALA A 208 9.57 -3.45 -2.29
C ALA A 208 9.74 -2.54 -3.52
N PHE A 209 10.85 -2.69 -4.23
CA PHE A 209 10.93 -2.28 -5.63
C PHE A 209 10.27 -3.35 -6.49
N VAL A 210 9.57 -2.94 -7.54
CA VAL A 210 8.83 -3.86 -8.40
C VAL A 210 9.18 -3.63 -9.84
N TYR A 211 9.18 -4.71 -10.61
CA TYR A 211 9.07 -4.65 -12.06
C TYR A 211 7.99 -5.62 -12.51
N VAL A 212 7.30 -5.28 -13.58
CA VAL A 212 6.13 -6.01 -14.05
C VAL A 212 6.39 -6.74 -15.34
N SER A 213 5.75 -7.90 -15.49
CA SER A 213 5.51 -8.53 -16.79
C SER A 213 4.04 -8.93 -16.90
N ASN A 214 3.63 -9.28 -18.12
CA ASN A 214 2.35 -9.96 -18.31
C ASN A 214 2.50 -11.45 -17.97
N VAL A 215 1.44 -12.07 -17.44
CA VAL A 215 1.41 -13.52 -17.16
C VAL A 215 1.82 -14.30 -18.40
N GLY A 216 2.81 -15.18 -18.22
CA GLY A 216 3.36 -16.04 -19.27
C GLY A 216 4.40 -15.38 -20.20
N VAL A 217 4.81 -14.13 -19.94
CA VAL A 217 5.86 -13.41 -20.69
C VAL A 217 7.15 -13.28 -19.85
N ILE A 218 7.40 -14.25 -18.96
CA ILE A 218 8.59 -14.18 -18.11
C ILE A 218 9.82 -14.59 -18.93
N HIS A 219 10.75 -13.65 -19.11
CA HIS A 219 12.09 -13.85 -19.68
C HIS A 219 12.24 -13.97 -21.22
N SER A 220 11.36 -13.36 -22.03
CA SER A 220 11.52 -13.37 -23.50
C SER A 220 11.41 -12.00 -24.20
N ASP A 221 11.17 -10.91 -23.47
CA ASP A 221 11.03 -9.55 -24.02
C ASP A 221 12.07 -8.60 -23.40
N ASP A 222 12.78 -7.86 -24.25
CA ASP A 222 13.76 -6.81 -23.89
C ASP A 222 13.20 -5.82 -22.86
N ARG A 223 11.88 -5.58 -22.89
CA ARG A 223 11.20 -4.70 -21.91
C ARG A 223 11.30 -5.20 -20.48
N VAL A 224 11.16 -6.50 -20.25
CA VAL A 224 11.20 -7.08 -18.89
C VAL A 224 12.63 -7.01 -18.34
N PHE A 225 13.63 -7.27 -19.17
CA PHE A 225 15.04 -7.11 -18.78
C PHE A 225 15.35 -5.67 -18.40
N ARG A 226 14.92 -4.70 -19.24
CA ARG A 226 15.08 -3.27 -18.95
C ARG A 226 14.38 -2.86 -17.67
N ALA A 227 13.17 -3.37 -17.42
CA ALA A 227 12.39 -3.07 -16.23
C ALA A 227 13.05 -3.58 -14.96
N ARG A 228 13.59 -4.80 -14.99
CA ARG A 228 14.39 -5.37 -13.90
C ARG A 228 15.63 -4.52 -13.63
N ASP A 229 16.39 -4.15 -14.66
CA ASP A 229 17.60 -3.34 -14.49
C ASP A 229 17.29 -1.98 -13.84
N LEU A 230 16.13 -1.37 -14.18
CA LEU A 230 15.66 -0.14 -13.52
C LEU A 230 15.26 -0.37 -12.06
N ALA A 231 14.60 -1.48 -11.73
CA ALA A 231 14.27 -1.82 -10.34
C ALA A 231 15.53 -2.10 -9.49
N GLN A 232 16.56 -2.70 -10.09
CA GLN A 232 17.87 -2.87 -9.47
C GLN A 232 18.54 -1.52 -9.22
N ASP A 233 18.54 -0.61 -10.19
CA ASP A 233 19.08 0.75 -10.00
C ASP A 233 18.32 1.50 -8.88
N ASP A 234 16.98 1.41 -8.84
CA ASP A 234 16.17 1.97 -7.76
C ASP A 234 16.61 1.43 -6.38
N GLN A 235 16.83 0.12 -6.27
CA GLN A 235 17.31 -0.54 -5.05
C GLN A 235 18.71 -0.06 -4.65
N SER A 236 19.66 0.00 -5.59
CA SER A 236 21.01 0.49 -5.35
C SER A 236 21.00 1.96 -4.89
N ARG A 237 20.25 2.82 -5.56
CA ARG A 237 20.13 4.25 -5.22
C ARG A 237 19.49 4.44 -3.85
N TRP A 238 18.52 3.62 -3.50
CA TRP A 238 17.89 3.63 -2.18
C TRP A 238 18.88 3.29 -1.06
N LEU A 239 19.69 2.25 -1.24
CA LEU A 239 20.72 1.86 -0.27
C LEU A 239 21.85 2.88 -0.16
N LYS A 240 22.29 3.47 -1.28
CA LYS A 240 23.33 4.53 -1.30
C LYS A 240 22.93 5.78 -0.50
N GLN A 241 21.62 5.98 -0.27
CA GLN A 241 21.11 7.05 0.60
C GLN A 241 21.12 6.68 2.10
N GLY A 242 21.60 5.49 2.46
CA GLY A 242 21.60 4.99 3.84
C GLY A 242 20.24 4.46 4.30
N ASN A 243 19.34 4.13 3.36
CA ASN A 243 18.03 3.57 3.73
C ASN A 243 18.11 2.07 4.06
N THR A 244 17.04 1.54 4.65
CA THR A 244 16.93 0.10 4.95
C THR A 244 16.80 -0.73 3.67
N TRP A 245 17.37 -1.93 3.63
CA TRP A 245 17.25 -2.81 2.48
C TRP A 245 15.79 -3.16 2.15
N LYS A 246 15.45 -3.17 0.86
CA LYS A 246 14.14 -3.53 0.31
C LYS A 246 14.31 -4.47 -0.88
N PRO A 247 13.51 -5.53 -1.01
CA PRO A 247 13.66 -6.48 -2.11
C PRO A 247 13.21 -5.86 -3.43
N VAL A 248 13.80 -6.34 -4.52
CA VAL A 248 13.21 -6.30 -5.87
C VAL A 248 12.29 -7.50 -6.01
N ILE A 249 11.03 -7.26 -6.36
CA ILE A 249 9.99 -8.28 -6.55
C ILE A 249 9.50 -8.23 -7.98
N HIS A 250 9.50 -9.39 -8.63
CA HIS A 250 8.86 -9.56 -9.93
C HIS A 250 7.35 -9.70 -9.73
N MET A 251 6.58 -8.85 -10.40
CA MET A 251 5.13 -8.89 -10.36
C MET A 251 4.56 -9.31 -11.71
N GLU A 252 3.81 -10.40 -11.76
CA GLU A 252 3.02 -10.79 -12.93
C GLU A 252 1.60 -10.28 -12.77
N LEU A 253 1.17 -9.42 -13.70
CA LEU A 253 -0.18 -8.87 -13.70
C LEU A 253 -1.18 -9.91 -14.21
N PRO A 254 -2.31 -10.13 -13.49
CA PRO A 254 -3.31 -11.12 -13.88
C PRO A 254 -3.95 -10.74 -15.22
N ARG A 255 -4.34 -11.72 -16.04
CA ARG A 255 -4.92 -11.46 -17.37
C ARG A 255 -6.38 -11.04 -17.29
N ASN A 256 -7.04 -11.35 -16.18
CA ASN A 256 -8.43 -11.03 -15.91
C ASN A 256 -8.69 -11.10 -14.40
N THR A 257 -9.86 -10.65 -13.97
CA THR A 257 -10.28 -10.61 -12.55
C THR A 257 -10.52 -11.98 -11.91
N GLY A 258 -10.43 -13.08 -12.67
CA GLY A 258 -10.49 -14.45 -12.16
C GLY A 258 -9.12 -15.06 -11.85
N GLU A 259 -8.03 -14.33 -12.10
CA GLU A 259 -6.65 -14.73 -11.79
C GLU A 259 -6.05 -13.82 -10.70
N ASP A 260 -5.15 -14.36 -9.89
CA ASP A 260 -4.39 -13.59 -8.92
C ASP A 260 -3.09 -13.05 -9.54
N ALA A 261 -2.66 -11.87 -9.08
CA ALA A 261 -1.32 -11.38 -9.35
C ALA A 261 -0.28 -12.27 -8.65
N ILE A 262 0.83 -12.57 -9.32
CA ILE A 262 1.92 -13.37 -8.75
C ILE A 262 3.07 -12.44 -8.39
N PHE A 263 3.58 -12.58 -7.16
CA PHE A 263 4.73 -11.84 -6.66
C PHE A 263 5.87 -12.81 -6.36
N THR A 264 6.95 -12.70 -7.12
CA THR A 264 8.08 -13.64 -7.03
C THR A 264 9.32 -12.90 -6.55
N TYR A 265 9.91 -13.40 -5.45
CA TYR A 265 11.26 -13.03 -5.05
C TYR A 265 12.28 -13.88 -5.80
N ILE A 266 13.13 -13.25 -6.59
CA ILE A 266 14.21 -13.92 -7.33
C ILE A 266 15.53 -13.35 -6.83
N LYS A 267 16.35 -14.20 -6.21
CA LYS A 267 17.63 -13.79 -5.61
C LYS A 267 18.56 -13.10 -6.61
N ASN A 268 18.57 -13.56 -7.85
CA ASN A 268 19.43 -13.00 -8.91
C ASN A 268 18.89 -11.69 -9.51
N ASP A 269 17.66 -11.30 -9.16
CA ASP A 269 17.08 -10.03 -9.62
C ASP A 269 17.35 -8.87 -8.64
N GLN A 270 17.99 -9.14 -7.49
CA GLN A 270 18.50 -8.10 -6.61
C GLN A 270 19.73 -7.42 -7.24
N ALA A 271 19.96 -6.14 -6.95
CA ALA A 271 21.14 -5.43 -7.38
C ALA A 271 22.40 -6.03 -6.73
N ALA A 272 23.50 -6.09 -7.48
CA ALA A 272 24.73 -6.72 -7.02
C ALA A 272 25.37 -6.02 -5.79
N ASP A 273 25.13 -4.72 -5.62
CA ASP A 273 25.56 -3.93 -4.46
C ASP A 273 24.54 -3.92 -3.31
N ALA A 274 23.38 -4.56 -3.48
CA ALA A 274 22.30 -4.64 -2.50
C ALA A 274 22.35 -5.95 -1.70
N LEU A 275 23.39 -6.10 -0.88
CA LEU A 275 23.54 -7.27 0.00
C LEU A 275 22.36 -7.39 0.97
N GLU A 276 21.62 -8.50 0.85
CA GLU A 276 20.50 -8.80 1.73
C GLU A 276 20.98 -8.94 3.18
N PRO A 277 20.32 -8.26 4.15
CA PRO A 277 20.65 -8.40 5.55
C PRO A 277 20.43 -9.84 6.02
N VAL A 278 21.47 -10.46 6.58
CA VAL A 278 21.34 -11.77 7.21
C VAL A 278 20.70 -11.58 8.59
N ASP A 279 19.49 -12.11 8.77
CA ASP A 279 18.85 -12.22 10.08
C ASP A 279 18.79 -13.68 10.50
N GLN A 280 19.52 -14.03 11.55
CA GLN A 280 19.60 -15.40 12.09
C GLN A 280 18.26 -15.92 12.62
N ARG A 281 17.27 -15.04 12.81
CA ARG A 281 15.90 -15.40 13.22
C ARG A 281 14.96 -15.57 12.03
N SER A 282 15.46 -15.40 10.80
CA SER A 282 14.69 -15.75 9.60
C SER A 282 14.61 -17.27 9.46
N CYS A 283 13.39 -17.77 9.27
CA CYS A 283 13.10 -19.19 9.11
C CYS A 283 12.76 -19.50 7.66
N GLU A 284 13.10 -20.70 7.18
CA GLU A 284 12.58 -21.22 5.91
C GLU A 284 11.05 -21.37 5.97
N LYS A 285 10.54 -21.79 7.14
CA LYS A 285 9.12 -21.90 7.44
C LYS A 285 8.86 -21.50 8.89
N TYR A 286 7.93 -20.58 9.13
CA TYR A 286 7.56 -20.13 10.48
C TYR A 286 6.40 -20.96 11.07
N ILE A 287 5.49 -21.48 10.23
CA ILE A 287 4.26 -22.14 10.65
C ILE A 287 4.20 -23.55 10.07
N GLU A 288 4.08 -24.55 10.93
CA GLU A 288 3.93 -25.94 10.49
C GLU A 288 2.54 -26.17 9.89
N LYS A 289 1.49 -25.79 10.63
CA LYS A 289 0.07 -25.91 10.24
C LYS A 289 -0.85 -24.93 10.97
N VAL A 290 -2.06 -24.75 10.41
CA VAL A 290 -3.16 -23.97 11.00
C VAL A 290 -4.45 -24.77 11.01
N GLU A 291 -5.27 -24.61 12.04
CA GLU A 291 -6.53 -25.33 12.24
C GLU A 291 -7.60 -24.39 12.81
N TRP A 292 -8.73 -24.23 12.11
CA TRP A 292 -9.86 -23.44 12.61
C TRP A 292 -10.71 -24.25 13.59
N THR A 293 -11.17 -23.60 14.66
CA THR A 293 -12.23 -24.13 15.52
C THR A 293 -13.28 -23.07 15.82
N ASP A 294 -14.55 -23.46 15.77
CA ASP A 294 -15.70 -22.55 15.97
C ASP A 294 -16.30 -22.66 17.39
N ASN A 295 -15.67 -23.47 18.27
CA ASN A 295 -16.18 -23.76 19.61
C ASN A 295 -15.28 -23.23 20.74
N TYR A 296 -14.36 -22.31 20.44
CA TYR A 296 -13.43 -21.76 21.43
C TYR A 296 -14.20 -20.98 22.50
N GLN A 297 -13.98 -21.34 23.77
CA GLN A 297 -14.63 -20.70 24.91
C GLN A 297 -13.78 -19.53 25.41
N GLU A 298 -14.22 -18.31 25.09
CA GLU A 298 -13.60 -17.08 25.58
C GLU A 298 -14.33 -16.58 26.85
N PRO A 299 -13.60 -16.27 27.94
CA PRO A 299 -14.22 -15.89 29.22
C PRO A 299 -15.19 -14.70 29.20
N VAL A 300 -15.09 -13.80 28.22
CA VAL A 300 -15.88 -12.57 28.11
C VAL A 300 -16.83 -12.60 26.91
N LEU A 301 -16.37 -13.10 25.76
CA LEU A 301 -17.13 -13.11 24.50
C LEU A 301 -17.97 -14.38 24.30
N GLY A 302 -17.79 -15.39 25.16
CA GLY A 302 -18.48 -16.68 25.03
C GLY A 302 -17.86 -17.56 23.94
N THR A 303 -18.69 -18.28 23.19
CA THR A 303 -18.21 -19.16 22.13
C THR A 303 -17.87 -18.35 20.88
N ILE A 304 -16.61 -18.37 20.46
CA ILE A 304 -16.12 -17.66 19.27
C ILE A 304 -15.23 -18.56 18.40
N SER A 305 -14.99 -18.12 17.17
CA SER A 305 -14.00 -18.72 16.26
C SER A 305 -12.58 -18.46 16.75
N SER A 306 -11.70 -19.45 16.63
CA SER A 306 -10.26 -19.34 16.94
C SER A 306 -9.44 -20.09 15.89
N LEU A 307 -8.34 -19.49 15.49
CA LEU A 307 -7.32 -20.11 14.65
C LEU A 307 -6.21 -20.67 15.53
N LYS A 308 -6.11 -21.99 15.57
CA LYS A 308 -5.02 -22.70 16.22
C LYS A 308 -3.83 -22.77 15.28
N VAL A 309 -2.70 -22.19 15.69
CA VAL A 309 -1.45 -22.13 14.93
C VAL A 309 -0.44 -23.07 15.57
N THR A 310 0.16 -23.96 14.78
CA THR A 310 1.31 -24.77 15.21
C THR A 310 2.58 -24.18 14.60
N PRO A 311 3.35 -23.38 15.34
CA PRO A 311 4.60 -22.82 14.84
C PRO A 311 5.72 -23.87 14.77
N THR A 312 6.69 -23.65 13.87
CA THR A 312 7.93 -24.44 13.85
C THR A 312 8.84 -24.09 15.04
N ASP A 313 9.87 -24.89 15.31
CA ASP A 313 10.88 -24.58 16.34
C ASP A 313 11.56 -23.22 16.11
N CYS A 314 11.83 -22.89 14.85
CA CYS A 314 12.39 -21.60 14.46
C CYS A 314 11.33 -20.50 14.61
N GLY A 315 10.10 -20.72 14.13
CA GLY A 315 9.02 -19.75 14.19
C GLY A 315 8.68 -19.31 15.62
N ARG A 316 8.74 -20.24 16.59
CA ARG A 316 8.58 -19.93 18.02
C ARG A 316 9.62 -18.96 18.56
N LYS A 317 10.81 -18.91 17.96
CA LYS A 317 11.96 -18.11 18.39
C LYS A 317 12.20 -16.88 17.50
N ALA A 318 11.34 -16.63 16.51
CA ALA A 318 11.50 -15.54 15.56
C ALA A 318 11.54 -14.16 16.26
N GLY A 319 10.70 -13.98 17.27
CA GLY A 319 10.76 -12.84 18.18
C GLY A 319 10.31 -11.51 17.59
N VAL A 320 10.63 -10.41 18.29
CA VAL A 320 10.31 -9.03 17.91
C VAL A 320 10.86 -8.66 16.53
N GLY A 321 10.04 -8.00 15.70
CA GLY A 321 10.42 -7.60 14.34
C GLY A 321 10.20 -8.69 13.28
N LYS A 322 9.69 -9.87 13.67
CA LYS A 322 9.28 -10.93 12.72
C LYS A 322 7.77 -11.06 12.55
N THR A 323 6.98 -10.21 13.20
CA THR A 323 5.51 -10.25 13.11
C THR A 323 5.01 -10.25 11.68
N ASP A 324 5.52 -9.39 10.81
CA ASP A 324 4.99 -9.26 9.45
C ASP A 324 5.29 -10.47 8.57
N VAL A 325 6.50 -11.03 8.67
CA VAL A 325 6.86 -12.23 7.89
C VAL A 325 6.12 -13.47 8.39
N VAL A 326 5.93 -13.61 9.71
CA VAL A 326 5.15 -14.71 10.29
C VAL A 326 3.65 -14.54 9.96
N TYR A 327 3.14 -13.31 10.02
CA TYR A 327 1.73 -13.02 9.70
C TYR A 327 1.42 -13.22 8.22
N ALA A 328 2.35 -12.88 7.31
CA ALA A 328 2.19 -13.15 5.89
C ALA A 328 2.08 -14.65 5.61
N GLU A 329 2.93 -15.48 6.22
CA GLU A 329 2.81 -16.94 6.12
C GLU A 329 1.49 -17.45 6.72
N LEU A 330 1.07 -16.90 7.87
CA LEU A 330 -0.21 -17.24 8.49
C LEU A 330 -1.39 -16.91 7.57
N ALA A 331 -1.37 -15.74 6.94
CA ALA A 331 -2.41 -15.30 6.02
C ALA A 331 -2.49 -16.21 4.79
N ASN A 332 -1.35 -16.59 4.20
CA ASN A 332 -1.32 -17.53 3.08
C ASN A 332 -1.94 -18.89 3.42
N LEU A 333 -1.80 -19.34 4.68
CA LEU A 333 -2.33 -20.62 5.15
C LEU A 333 -3.81 -20.56 5.53
N ALA A 334 -4.32 -19.41 6.00
CA ALA A 334 -5.63 -19.35 6.67
C ALA A 334 -6.61 -18.30 6.11
N ALA A 335 -6.15 -17.27 5.40
CA ALA A 335 -7.00 -16.16 4.95
C ALA A 335 -7.90 -16.50 3.74
N ASN A 336 -7.53 -17.52 2.98
CA ASN A 336 -8.23 -17.89 1.75
C ASN A 336 -9.54 -18.67 2.00
N ASP A 337 -9.81 -19.10 3.23
CA ASP A 337 -11.07 -19.75 3.59
C ASP A 337 -12.14 -18.70 3.90
N MET A 338 -12.92 -18.32 2.89
CA MET A 338 -14.00 -17.35 3.01
C MET A 338 -15.14 -17.78 3.96
N SER A 339 -15.20 -19.06 4.36
CA SER A 339 -16.18 -19.52 5.35
C SER A 339 -15.79 -19.16 6.78
N LYS A 340 -14.57 -18.65 6.98
CA LYS A 340 -13.99 -18.34 8.28
C LYS A 340 -13.84 -16.85 8.50
N GLU A 341 -13.87 -16.45 9.76
CA GLU A 341 -13.87 -15.04 10.18
C GLU A 341 -12.49 -14.40 10.16
N TRP A 342 -11.59 -14.79 9.25
CA TRP A 342 -10.20 -14.29 9.20
C TRP A 342 -10.14 -12.75 9.18
N ASN A 343 -10.95 -12.10 8.34
CA ASN A 343 -11.02 -10.65 8.19
C ASN A 343 -12.23 -10.03 8.93
N PHE A 344 -12.54 -10.48 10.15
CA PHE A 344 -13.63 -9.89 10.95
C PHE A 344 -13.51 -8.35 11.06
N ASP A 345 -12.27 -7.84 11.14
CA ASP A 345 -11.93 -6.41 11.16
C ASP A 345 -11.39 -5.90 9.81
N HIS A 346 -11.76 -6.55 8.71
CA HIS A 346 -11.36 -6.31 7.33
C HIS A 346 -9.88 -6.52 6.97
N LEU A 347 -8.97 -6.55 7.96
CA LEU A 347 -7.51 -6.65 7.74
C LEU A 347 -6.83 -7.79 8.52
N GLY A 348 -7.60 -8.54 9.33
CA GLY A 348 -7.08 -9.52 10.30
C GLY A 348 -6.20 -8.85 11.37
N SER A 349 -6.42 -7.55 11.61
CA SER A 349 -5.53 -6.70 12.41
C SER A 349 -5.46 -7.13 13.87
N SER A 350 -6.57 -7.64 14.42
CA SER A 350 -6.65 -8.22 15.77
C SER A 350 -5.81 -9.49 15.89
N MET A 351 -5.90 -10.41 14.92
CA MET A 351 -5.08 -11.62 14.92
C MET A 351 -3.60 -11.30 14.71
N ARG A 352 -3.27 -10.36 13.82
CA ARG A 352 -1.90 -9.85 13.67
C ARG A 352 -1.37 -9.32 14.99
N ARG A 353 -2.20 -8.59 15.75
CA ARG A 353 -1.82 -8.03 17.05
C ARG A 353 -1.57 -9.11 18.09
N GLN A 354 -2.44 -10.12 18.16
CA GLN A 354 -2.26 -11.27 19.06
C GLN A 354 -0.97 -12.04 18.72
N LEU A 355 -0.71 -12.26 17.42
CA LEU A 355 0.53 -12.86 16.94
C LEU A 355 1.76 -12.03 17.33
N ALA A 356 1.68 -10.70 17.18
CA ALA A 356 2.75 -9.79 17.61
C ALA A 356 3.07 -9.98 19.10
N CYS A 357 2.05 -10.13 19.95
CA CYS A 357 2.26 -10.40 21.36
C CYS A 357 2.96 -11.74 21.62
N HIS A 358 2.53 -12.82 20.95
CA HIS A 358 3.18 -14.12 21.10
C HIS A 358 4.66 -14.07 20.72
N LEU A 359 5.02 -13.29 19.71
CA LEU A 359 6.41 -13.11 19.30
C LEU A 359 7.21 -12.18 20.25
N ASP A 360 6.54 -11.27 20.95
CA ASP A 360 7.18 -10.31 21.88
C ASP A 360 7.17 -10.81 23.36
N SER A 361 6.45 -11.90 23.66
CA SER A 361 6.34 -12.47 25.01
C SER A 361 6.82 -13.93 25.06
N PRO A 362 8.15 -14.19 24.99
CA PRO A 362 8.70 -15.54 25.03
C PRO A 362 8.30 -16.35 26.26
N ASP A 363 8.14 -15.69 27.40
CA ASP A 363 7.67 -16.26 28.67
C ASP A 363 6.25 -16.83 28.57
N ILE A 364 5.42 -16.27 27.68
CA ILE A 364 4.03 -16.69 27.49
C ILE A 364 3.91 -17.73 26.36
N ALA A 365 4.61 -17.52 25.23
CA ALA A 365 4.27 -18.20 23.99
C ALA A 365 5.37 -19.09 23.41
N GLN A 366 6.66 -18.85 23.71
CA GLN A 366 7.77 -19.56 23.06
C GLN A 366 7.76 -21.07 23.35
N ASN A 367 7.33 -21.48 24.54
CA ASN A 367 7.30 -22.90 24.94
C ASN A 367 5.95 -23.57 24.67
N LYS A 368 4.96 -22.84 24.15
CA LYS A 368 3.65 -23.41 23.82
C LYS A 368 3.75 -24.17 22.48
N PRO A 369 3.24 -25.41 22.39
CA PRO A 369 3.25 -26.16 21.14
C PRO A 369 2.34 -25.52 20.09
N THR A 370 1.29 -24.82 20.53
CA THR A 370 0.31 -24.14 19.68
C THR A 370 -0.07 -22.78 20.24
N TRP A 371 -0.44 -21.85 19.36
CA TRP A 371 -1.02 -20.56 19.68
C TRP A 371 -2.48 -20.51 19.24
N SER A 372 -3.30 -19.74 19.95
CA SER A 372 -4.69 -19.46 19.56
C SER A 372 -4.80 -17.99 19.18
N LEU A 373 -5.41 -17.70 18.04
CA LEU A 373 -5.64 -16.36 17.53
C LEU A 373 -7.12 -16.19 17.20
N GLU A 374 -7.79 -15.23 17.85
CA GLU A 374 -9.25 -15.07 17.75
C GLU A 374 -9.62 -13.79 16.98
N PRO A 375 -10.33 -13.87 15.84
CA PRO A 375 -10.65 -12.68 15.04
C PRO A 375 -11.52 -11.64 15.75
N ARG A 376 -12.46 -12.09 16.58
CA ARG A 376 -13.45 -11.23 17.25
C ARG A 376 -12.90 -10.49 18.47
N ARG A 377 -11.64 -10.75 18.88
CA ARG A 377 -11.03 -9.99 19.98
C ARG A 377 -10.86 -8.53 19.59
N PRO A 378 -11.05 -7.59 20.53
CA PRO A 378 -10.84 -6.19 20.25
C PRO A 378 -9.38 -5.94 19.85
N TYR A 379 -9.19 -5.07 18.85
CA TYR A 379 -7.86 -4.56 18.54
C TYR A 379 -7.37 -3.66 19.68
N VAL A 380 -6.14 -3.88 20.14
CA VAL A 380 -5.49 -3.06 21.16
C VAL A 380 -4.09 -2.69 20.68
N ALA A 381 -3.70 -1.44 20.85
CA ALA A 381 -2.37 -0.98 20.43
C ALA A 381 -1.25 -1.75 21.15
N HIS A 382 -0.13 -1.96 20.44
CA HIS A 382 1.01 -2.77 20.94
C HIS A 382 1.56 -2.24 22.27
N ASP A 383 1.73 -0.94 22.37
CA ASP A 383 2.29 -0.28 23.56
C ASP A 383 1.35 -0.39 24.78
N VAL A 384 0.05 -0.58 24.56
CA VAL A 384 -0.94 -0.80 25.61
C VAL A 384 -0.87 -2.24 26.10
N ILE A 385 -0.88 -3.23 25.19
CA ILE A 385 -0.83 -4.65 25.59
C ILE A 385 0.48 -5.00 26.31
N MET A 386 1.60 -4.40 25.92
CA MET A 386 2.90 -4.67 26.55
C MET A 386 3.00 -4.11 27.99
N LYS A 387 2.06 -3.25 28.41
CA LYS A 387 1.96 -2.75 29.79
C LYS A 387 1.12 -3.67 30.71
N LEU A 388 0.37 -4.62 30.16
CA LEU A 388 -0.44 -5.56 30.94
C LEU A 388 0.44 -6.58 31.67
N GLN A 389 -0.08 -7.25 32.71
CA GLN A 389 0.66 -8.26 33.48
C GLN A 389 0.22 -9.68 33.16
N GLY A 390 1.18 -10.61 33.14
CA GLY A 390 0.95 -12.04 32.91
C GLY A 390 0.26 -12.33 31.57
N ASP A 391 -0.61 -13.33 31.57
CA ASP A 391 -1.32 -13.79 30.36
C ASP A 391 -2.24 -12.72 29.74
N ASN A 392 -2.61 -11.67 30.47
CA ASN A 392 -3.43 -10.58 29.94
C ASN A 392 -2.74 -9.83 28.79
N LYS A 393 -1.40 -9.85 28.70
CA LYS A 393 -0.64 -9.22 27.60
C LYS A 393 -1.06 -9.73 26.23
N CYS A 394 -1.17 -11.06 26.08
CA CYS A 394 -1.50 -11.68 24.80
C CYS A 394 -2.97 -12.10 24.70
N ASN A 395 -3.79 -11.65 25.65
CA ASN A 395 -5.19 -12.00 25.74
C ASN A 395 -6.06 -10.75 26.05
N PRO A 396 -6.07 -9.73 25.16
CA PRO A 396 -6.91 -8.55 25.37
C PRO A 396 -8.39 -8.94 25.29
N ASN A 397 -9.17 -8.47 26.27
CA ASN A 397 -10.63 -8.55 26.28
C ASN A 397 -11.18 -7.21 26.76
N SER A 398 -12.48 -6.97 26.55
CA SER A 398 -13.13 -5.68 26.85
C SER A 398 -13.12 -5.25 28.32
N LYS A 399 -12.64 -6.10 29.25
CA LYS A 399 -12.48 -5.77 30.68
C LYS A 399 -11.07 -5.30 31.04
N ASN A 400 -10.07 -5.59 30.20
CA ASN A 400 -8.65 -5.34 30.46
C ASN A 400 -8.02 -4.33 29.49
N THR A 401 -8.84 -3.70 28.66
CA THR A 401 -8.49 -2.70 27.64
C THR A 401 -9.29 -1.45 27.91
#